data_AF-A0A445D6Z2-F1
#
_entry.id   AF-A0A445D6Z2-F1
#
_cell.length_a   1.000
_cell.length_b   1.000
_cell.length_c   1.000
_cell.angle_alpha   90.00
_cell.angle_beta   90.00
_cell.angle_gamma   90.00
#
_symmetry.space_group_name_H-M   'P 1'
#
loop_
_entity.id
_entity.type
_entity.pdbx_description
1 polymer ?
#
loop_
_entity_poly.entity_id
_entity_poly.type
_entity_poly.pdbx_seq_one_letter_code
_entity_poly.pdbx_strand_id
1 'polypeptide(L)'
;MFFKSSNITARIFDRQICTPAPGTSVHYARKFYENLVPSYTVYEVECPDHSFRKFTDDGQYLISFSRNQQELIVYRPRWLSFSCKDEDCDNHDLPLKAKRFESFFTQLYCVPLASCNELICKDFFLYMESNKFGLFATSTAQVHDAPAVGGAVQGVPSIEKITFHLLRLEDGFVLDEKVFCNDYVNLAHNLGVFLYDDLLTIVSLRYQIIHILQIRDSGNLVHVRAIGEFCREDDELFLNSNAQGMALSDKNKQQQLLGNHIYNNIHQAQPNPGNSFLSGIKQRLLSFMFRGLWNEETDDTLVGFLKLNFGLLFLLPPCILLHFSFACVSDFQALHYLKIT
;
A
#
# COMPACT_ATOMS: atom_id res chain seq x y z
N MET A 1 -18.09 25.96 27.08
CA MET A 1 -18.04 24.54 26.69
C MET A 1 -19.44 23.97 26.93
N PHE A 2 -20.27 23.86 25.89
CA PHE A 2 -21.63 23.35 26.04
C PHE A 2 -21.59 21.84 26.28
N PHE A 3 -22.20 21.38 27.37
CA PHE A 3 -22.46 19.96 27.60
C PHE A 3 -23.35 19.46 26.45
N LYS A 4 -22.83 18.54 25.65
CA LYS A 4 -23.62 17.87 24.61
C LYS A 4 -24.36 16.70 25.25
N SER A 5 -25.66 16.64 25.03
CA SER A 5 -26.50 15.53 25.49
C SER A 5 -26.02 14.22 24.86
N SER A 6 -25.85 13.17 25.68
CA SER A 6 -25.58 11.82 25.21
C SER A 6 -26.83 11.11 24.70
N ASN A 7 -28.02 11.64 25.01
CA ASN A 7 -29.32 11.07 24.66
C ASN A 7 -29.55 11.08 23.14
N ILE A 8 -29.76 9.91 22.53
CA ILE A 8 -29.91 9.77 21.09
C ILE A 8 -31.12 10.53 20.53
N THR A 9 -32.25 10.53 21.25
CA THR A 9 -33.47 11.24 20.86
C THR A 9 -33.23 12.75 20.76
N ALA A 10 -32.61 13.34 21.79
CA ALA A 10 -32.24 14.75 21.77
C ALA A 10 -31.31 15.09 20.60
N ARG A 11 -30.33 14.22 20.30
CA ARG A 11 -29.39 14.42 19.20
C ARG A 11 -30.03 14.25 17.81
N ILE A 12 -31.03 13.38 17.67
CA ILE A 12 -31.83 13.26 16.44
C ILE A 12 -32.62 14.53 16.23
N PHE A 13 -33.30 15.04 17.26
CA PHE A 13 -34.03 16.31 17.18
C PHE A 13 -33.10 17.47 16.83
N ASP A 14 -31.95 17.58 17.51
CA ASP A 14 -30.93 18.60 17.20
C ASP A 14 -30.49 18.51 15.73
N ARG A 15 -30.29 17.30 15.20
CA ARG A 15 -29.92 17.10 13.79
C ARG A 15 -31.04 17.51 12.81
N GLN A 16 -32.30 17.34 13.19
CA GLN A 16 -33.45 17.70 12.34
C GLN A 16 -33.67 19.21 12.28
N ILE A 17 -33.39 19.92 13.37
CA ILE A 17 -33.75 21.33 13.51
C ILE A 17 -32.55 22.29 13.42
N CYS A 18 -31.33 21.83 13.73
CA CYS A 18 -30.12 22.65 13.68
C CYS A 18 -29.39 22.47 12.35
N THR A 19 -29.14 23.58 11.67
CA THR A 19 -28.23 23.60 10.51
C THR A 19 -26.78 23.70 11.01
N PRO A 20 -25.91 22.73 10.69
CA PRO A 20 -24.50 22.82 11.06
C PRO A 20 -23.80 23.97 10.31
N ALA A 21 -22.70 24.48 10.87
CA ALA A 21 -21.89 25.47 10.18
C ALA A 21 -21.39 24.93 8.83
N PRO A 22 -21.21 25.79 7.80
CA PRO A 22 -20.69 25.38 6.51
C PRO A 22 -19.41 24.54 6.63
N GLY A 23 -19.32 23.44 5.89
CA GLY A 23 -18.17 22.54 5.91
C GLY A 23 -18.08 21.58 7.11
N THR A 24 -19.00 21.61 8.07
CA THR A 24 -18.93 20.78 9.29
C THR A 24 -19.86 19.56 9.32
N SER A 25 -20.60 19.31 8.23
CA SER A 25 -21.60 18.24 8.12
C SER A 25 -21.05 16.85 8.46
N VAL A 26 -19.88 16.50 7.92
CA VAL A 26 -19.22 15.20 8.17
C VAL A 26 -18.83 15.05 9.64
N HIS A 27 -18.25 16.10 10.24
CA HIS A 27 -17.87 16.06 11.64
C HIS A 27 -19.10 15.91 12.55
N TYR A 28 -20.19 16.63 12.23
CA TYR A 28 -21.44 16.56 12.98
C TYR A 28 -22.09 15.17 12.87
N ALA A 29 -22.09 14.57 11.67
CA ALA A 29 -22.58 13.23 11.44
C ALA A 29 -21.76 12.17 12.19
N ARG A 30 -20.42 12.21 12.13
CA ARG A 30 -19.56 11.27 12.87
C ARG A 30 -19.78 11.36 14.37
N LYS A 31 -19.85 12.59 14.90
CA LYS A 31 -20.16 12.83 16.32
C LYS A 31 -21.46 12.14 16.71
N PHE A 32 -22.50 12.19 15.88
CA PHE A 32 -23.78 11.53 16.18
C PHE A 32 -23.61 10.03 16.47
N TYR A 33 -22.83 9.35 15.65
CA TYR A 33 -22.61 7.91 15.75
C TYR A 33 -21.66 7.48 16.88
N GLU A 34 -20.93 8.40 17.53
CA GLU A 34 -20.11 8.09 18.73
C GLU A 34 -20.94 7.50 19.89
N ASN A 35 -22.25 7.79 19.93
CA ASN A 35 -23.16 7.29 20.97
C ASN A 35 -24.07 6.17 20.48
N LEU A 36 -23.89 5.70 19.24
CA LEU A 36 -24.65 4.57 18.72
C LEU A 36 -23.85 3.29 19.01
N VAL A 37 -24.27 2.56 20.03
CA VAL A 37 -23.73 1.23 20.34
C VAL A 37 -24.61 0.15 19.70
N PRO A 38 -24.06 -1.02 19.35
CA PRO A 38 -24.86 -2.16 18.94
C PRO A 38 -25.96 -2.44 19.98
N SER A 39 -27.20 -2.54 19.53
CA SER A 39 -28.35 -2.80 20.41
C SER A 39 -28.49 -4.27 20.81
N TYR A 40 -27.86 -5.17 20.06
CA TYR A 40 -27.90 -6.61 20.29
C TYR A 40 -26.66 -7.29 19.69
N THR A 41 -26.12 -8.29 20.39
CA THR A 41 -25.02 -9.14 19.91
C THR A 41 -25.49 -10.59 19.90
N VAL A 42 -25.41 -11.24 18.73
CA VAL A 42 -25.69 -12.67 18.61
C VAL A 42 -24.41 -13.44 18.88
N TYR A 43 -24.43 -14.31 19.89
CA TYR A 43 -23.32 -15.20 20.22
C TYR A 43 -23.52 -16.58 19.61
N GLU A 44 -22.42 -17.34 19.50
CA GLU A 44 -22.45 -18.74 19.04
C GLU A 44 -23.12 -18.93 17.67
N VAL A 45 -22.91 -17.97 16.76
CA VAL A 45 -23.36 -18.11 15.37
C VAL A 45 -22.56 -19.23 14.70
N GLU A 46 -23.26 -20.17 14.09
CA GLU A 46 -22.70 -21.19 13.21
C GLU A 46 -22.10 -20.51 11.98
N CYS A 47 -20.78 -20.34 11.98
CA CYS A 47 -20.03 -19.73 10.89
C CYS A 47 -19.31 -20.80 10.03
N PRO A 48 -19.19 -20.58 8.71
CA PRO A 48 -18.35 -21.44 7.88
C PRO A 48 -16.88 -21.35 8.29
N ASP A 49 -16.10 -22.40 8.02
CA ASP A 49 -14.65 -22.50 8.31
C ASP A 49 -13.83 -21.65 7.33
N HIS A 50 -14.06 -20.34 7.36
CA HIS A 50 -13.45 -19.34 6.47
C HIS A 50 -12.66 -18.31 7.28
N SER A 51 -11.64 -17.73 6.65
CA SER A 51 -10.92 -16.59 7.19
C SER A 51 -11.61 -15.30 6.78
N PHE A 52 -12.42 -14.71 7.68
CA PHE A 52 -13.05 -13.41 7.44
C PHE A 52 -12.02 -12.28 7.49
N ARG A 53 -12.03 -11.41 6.47
CA ARG A 53 -11.05 -10.32 6.34
C ARG A 53 -11.60 -8.99 6.82
N LYS A 54 -12.54 -8.39 6.06
CA LYS A 54 -13.23 -7.15 6.42
C LYS A 54 -14.43 -6.92 5.51
N PHE A 55 -15.26 -5.96 5.91
CA PHE A 55 -16.25 -5.34 5.04
C PHE A 55 -15.59 -4.30 4.12
N THR A 56 -16.18 -4.08 2.95
CA THR A 56 -15.95 -2.83 2.20
C THR A 56 -16.53 -1.65 2.99
N ASP A 57 -16.01 -0.44 2.77
CA ASP A 57 -16.38 0.73 3.58
C ASP A 57 -17.86 1.13 3.40
N ASP A 58 -18.47 0.75 2.29
CA ASP A 58 -19.90 0.91 2.01
C ASP A 58 -20.79 -0.20 2.61
N GLY A 59 -20.17 -1.21 3.23
CA GLY A 59 -20.84 -2.38 3.80
C GLY A 59 -21.51 -3.30 2.78
N GLN A 60 -21.23 -3.16 1.47
CA GLN A 60 -21.89 -3.98 0.45
C GLN A 60 -21.32 -5.40 0.35
N TYR A 61 -20.06 -5.58 0.70
CA TYR A 61 -19.36 -6.85 0.58
C TYR A 61 -18.62 -7.20 1.87
N LEU A 62 -18.70 -8.47 2.26
CA LEU A 62 -17.82 -9.08 3.25
C LEU A 62 -16.82 -9.98 2.52
N ILE A 63 -15.55 -9.64 2.65
CA ILE A 63 -14.43 -10.36 2.02
C ILE A 63 -13.93 -11.44 2.96
N SER A 64 -13.78 -12.66 2.43
CA SER A 64 -13.27 -13.81 3.17
C SER A 64 -12.47 -14.73 2.26
N PHE A 65 -11.70 -15.63 2.88
CA PHE A 65 -10.87 -16.60 2.18
C PHE A 65 -11.18 -18.01 2.67
N SER A 66 -11.06 -18.99 1.79
CA SER A 66 -11.16 -20.39 2.16
C SER A 66 -10.08 -20.76 3.20
N ARG A 67 -10.33 -21.79 4.00
CA ARG A 67 -9.40 -22.26 5.04
C ARG A 67 -8.00 -22.58 4.50
N ASN A 68 -7.94 -23.17 3.31
CA ASN A 68 -6.69 -23.54 2.63
C ASN A 68 -6.05 -22.36 1.88
N GLN A 69 -6.61 -21.14 1.97
CA GLN A 69 -6.13 -19.93 1.32
C GLN A 69 -5.99 -20.09 -0.20
N GLN A 70 -6.94 -20.80 -0.83
CA GLN A 70 -6.96 -21.01 -2.27
C GLN A 70 -8.02 -20.17 -2.97
N GLU A 71 -9.14 -19.94 -2.29
CA GLU A 71 -10.33 -19.32 -2.88
C GLU A 71 -10.68 -18.02 -2.14
N LEU A 72 -11.01 -17.00 -2.92
CA LEU A 72 -11.70 -15.80 -2.47
C LEU A 72 -13.20 -16.10 -2.39
N ILE A 73 -13.80 -15.80 -1.25
CA ILE A 73 -15.23 -15.99 -1.02
C ILE A 73 -15.80 -14.64 -0.60
N VAL A 74 -16.73 -14.12 -1.39
CA VAL A 74 -17.36 -12.82 -1.14
C VAL A 74 -18.82 -13.01 -0.80
N TYR A 75 -19.24 -12.38 0.29
CA TYR A 75 -20.61 -12.40 0.77
C TYR A 75 -21.27 -11.04 0.61
N ARG A 76 -22.56 -11.05 0.24
CA ARG A 76 -23.44 -9.89 0.34
C ARG A 76 -24.15 -9.92 1.70
N PRO A 77 -23.99 -8.88 2.53
CA PRO A 77 -24.79 -8.74 3.73
C PRO A 77 -26.26 -8.49 3.34
N ARG A 78 -27.18 -9.23 3.95
CA ARG A 78 -28.64 -9.06 3.75
C ARG A 78 -29.23 -8.00 4.67
N TRP A 79 -28.52 -7.69 5.76
CA TRP A 79 -28.94 -6.80 6.84
C TRP A 79 -30.34 -7.15 7.42
N LEU A 80 -30.71 -6.52 8.53
CA LEU A 80 -32.01 -6.54 9.23
C LEU A 80 -33.03 -7.62 8.79
N SER A 81 -32.91 -8.83 9.34
CA SER A 81 -33.81 -9.94 8.98
C SER A 81 -34.76 -10.37 10.10
N PHE A 82 -34.64 -9.78 11.30
CA PHE A 82 -35.40 -10.18 12.49
C PHE A 82 -35.90 -8.97 13.27
N SER A 83 -37.18 -8.99 13.64
CA SER A 83 -37.80 -8.07 14.59
C SER A 83 -38.39 -8.90 15.73
N CYS A 84 -38.09 -8.54 16.98
CA CYS A 84 -38.85 -9.06 18.12
C CYS A 84 -40.18 -8.30 18.20
N LYS A 85 -41.29 -9.00 18.44
CA LYS A 85 -42.58 -8.35 18.77
C LYS A 85 -42.72 -8.34 20.28
N ASP A 86 -43.06 -7.18 20.84
CA ASP A 86 -43.05 -6.91 22.29
C ASP A 86 -43.98 -7.81 23.13
N GLU A 87 -44.89 -8.58 22.52
CA GLU A 87 -45.83 -9.46 23.23
C GLU A 87 -45.21 -10.80 23.70
N ASP A 88 -44.05 -11.20 23.18
CA ASP A 88 -43.30 -12.42 23.58
C ASP A 88 -41.93 -12.06 24.21
N CYS A 89 -41.82 -10.88 24.82
CA CYS A 89 -40.54 -10.31 25.28
C CYS A 89 -40.00 -10.90 26.59
N ASP A 90 -40.63 -11.92 27.17
CA ASP A 90 -40.13 -12.55 28.40
C ASP A 90 -38.88 -13.41 28.17
N ASN A 91 -38.56 -13.78 26.93
CA ASN A 91 -37.40 -14.64 26.61
C ASN A 91 -36.26 -13.99 25.80
N HIS A 92 -36.37 -12.73 25.33
CA HIS A 92 -35.30 -12.03 24.56
C HIS A 92 -34.63 -12.80 23.39
N ASP A 93 -35.18 -13.94 22.98
CA ASP A 93 -34.50 -14.88 22.09
C ASP A 93 -34.85 -14.58 20.63
N LEU A 94 -33.83 -14.26 19.84
CA LEU A 94 -33.95 -14.24 18.39
C LEU A 94 -34.35 -15.64 17.87
N PRO A 95 -35.04 -15.73 16.73
CA PRO A 95 -35.44 -17.03 16.17
C PRO A 95 -34.19 -17.89 15.90
N LEU A 96 -34.29 -19.22 16.03
CA LEU A 96 -33.16 -20.15 15.87
C LEU A 96 -32.36 -19.95 14.57
N LYS A 97 -33.02 -19.52 13.48
CA LYS A 97 -32.34 -19.15 12.22
C LYS A 97 -31.31 -18.04 12.38
N ALA A 98 -31.48 -17.12 13.34
CA ALA A 98 -30.52 -16.07 13.64
C ALA A 98 -29.19 -16.60 14.19
N LYS A 99 -29.10 -17.88 14.58
CA LYS A 99 -27.84 -18.53 14.93
C LYS A 99 -27.05 -19.03 13.71
N ARG A 100 -27.54 -18.82 12.49
CA ARG A 100 -26.86 -19.23 11.25
C ARG A 100 -26.25 -18.05 10.52
N PHE A 101 -25.04 -18.22 10.02
CA PHE A 101 -24.35 -17.18 9.24
C PHE A 101 -25.12 -16.78 7.97
N GLU A 102 -25.75 -17.73 7.28
CA GLU A 102 -26.49 -17.52 6.04
C GLU A 102 -27.75 -16.65 6.21
N SER A 103 -28.21 -16.50 7.46
CA SER A 103 -29.30 -15.58 7.78
C SER A 103 -28.91 -14.12 7.61
N PHE A 104 -27.63 -13.80 7.72
CA PHE A 104 -27.11 -12.44 7.60
C PHE A 104 -26.34 -12.22 6.30
N PHE A 105 -25.80 -13.28 5.70
CA PHE A 105 -24.90 -13.20 4.57
C PHE A 105 -25.31 -14.18 3.47
N THR A 106 -25.29 -13.73 2.22
CA THR A 106 -25.46 -14.60 1.05
C THR A 106 -24.14 -14.67 0.30
N GLN A 107 -23.63 -15.86 0.05
CA GLN A 107 -22.44 -16.01 -0.79
C GLN A 107 -22.76 -15.51 -2.20
N LEU A 108 -22.00 -14.52 -2.68
CA LEU A 108 -22.13 -14.02 -4.04
C LEU A 108 -21.36 -14.90 -5.02
N TYR A 109 -20.09 -15.16 -4.72
CA TYR A 109 -19.22 -15.99 -5.53
C TYR A 109 -18.09 -16.58 -4.69
N CYS A 110 -17.50 -17.64 -5.24
CA CYS A 110 -16.27 -18.28 -4.77
C CYS A 110 -15.35 -18.41 -5.99
N VAL A 111 -14.15 -17.82 -5.91
CA VAL A 111 -13.22 -17.73 -7.04
C VAL A 111 -11.85 -18.24 -6.60
N PRO A 112 -11.28 -19.26 -7.28
CA PRO A 112 -9.91 -19.70 -7.02
C PRO A 112 -8.95 -18.62 -7.52
N LEU A 113 -8.19 -18.01 -6.59
CA LEU A 113 -7.15 -17.02 -6.94
C LEU A 113 -5.76 -17.64 -6.91
N ALA A 114 -5.52 -18.57 -6.00
CA ALA A 114 -4.25 -19.28 -5.92
C ALA A 114 -4.31 -20.58 -6.72
N SER A 115 -3.15 -20.98 -7.25
CA SER A 115 -2.96 -22.23 -7.97
C SER A 115 -1.63 -22.86 -7.57
N CYS A 116 -1.51 -24.17 -7.80
CA CYS A 116 -0.28 -24.92 -7.55
C CYS A 116 0.22 -24.82 -6.10
N ASN A 117 1.33 -24.13 -5.88
CA ASN A 117 2.02 -23.93 -4.60
C ASN A 117 1.83 -22.50 -4.04
N GLU A 118 1.03 -21.66 -4.70
CA GLU A 118 0.69 -20.33 -4.19
C GLU A 118 -0.40 -20.42 -3.13
N LEU A 119 -0.38 -19.49 -2.17
CA LEU A 119 -1.45 -19.26 -1.21
C LEU A 119 -1.90 -17.80 -1.32
N ILE A 120 -3.18 -17.53 -1.09
CA ILE A 120 -3.70 -16.17 -0.96
C ILE A 120 -3.07 -15.51 0.27
N CYS A 121 -2.50 -14.33 0.07
CA CYS A 121 -2.03 -13.48 1.15
C CYS A 121 -3.22 -12.87 1.88
N LYS A 122 -3.82 -13.59 2.83
CA LYS A 122 -5.03 -13.16 3.57
C LYS A 122 -4.88 -11.78 4.24
N ASP A 123 -3.64 -11.35 4.49
CA ASP A 123 -3.31 -10.07 5.10
C ASP A 123 -3.16 -8.91 4.12
N PHE A 124 -3.40 -9.17 2.84
CA PHE A 124 -3.40 -8.20 1.77
C PHE A 124 -4.77 -8.10 1.09
N PHE A 125 -5.33 -6.90 1.09
CA PHE A 125 -6.52 -6.57 0.31
C PHE A 125 -6.65 -5.05 0.19
N LEU A 126 -6.73 -4.56 -1.04
CA LEU A 126 -6.99 -3.17 -1.39
C LEU A 126 -8.19 -3.11 -2.36
N TYR A 127 -8.89 -1.99 -2.39
CA TYR A 127 -9.95 -1.74 -3.38
C TYR A 127 -10.02 -0.25 -3.66
N MET A 128 -10.52 0.09 -4.85
CA MET A 128 -10.75 1.48 -5.25
C MET A 128 -11.92 2.08 -4.45
N GLU A 129 -11.91 3.39 -4.24
CA GLU A 129 -13.01 4.09 -3.53
C GLU A 129 -14.39 3.88 -4.18
N SER A 130 -14.42 3.64 -5.50
CA SER A 130 -15.62 3.27 -6.25
C SER A 130 -16.17 1.88 -5.92
N ASN A 131 -15.44 1.05 -5.17
CA ASN A 131 -15.73 -0.37 -4.89
C ASN A 131 -15.99 -1.22 -6.14
N LYS A 132 -15.55 -0.75 -7.32
CA LYS A 132 -15.70 -1.48 -8.58
C LYS A 132 -14.69 -2.62 -8.68
N PHE A 133 -13.45 -2.35 -8.29
CA PHE A 133 -12.32 -3.27 -8.38
C PHE A 133 -11.66 -3.51 -7.03
N GLY A 134 -11.29 -4.77 -6.79
CA GLY A 134 -10.50 -5.23 -5.66
C GLY A 134 -9.17 -5.79 -6.15
N LEU A 135 -8.12 -5.57 -5.35
CA LEU A 135 -6.77 -6.05 -5.59
C LEU A 135 -6.41 -7.07 -4.50
N PHE A 136 -6.09 -8.27 -4.94
CA PHE A 136 -5.67 -9.40 -4.11
C PHE A 136 -4.27 -9.83 -4.49
N ALA A 137 -3.63 -10.64 -3.65
CA ALA A 137 -2.31 -11.17 -3.94
C ALA A 137 -2.21 -12.63 -3.53
N THR A 138 -1.49 -13.39 -4.33
CA THR A 138 -1.06 -14.76 -4.03
C THR A 138 0.46 -14.81 -4.04
N SER A 139 1.02 -15.72 -3.26
CA SER A 139 2.47 -15.91 -3.22
C SER A 139 2.84 -17.36 -2.94
N THR A 140 3.97 -17.79 -3.49
CA THR A 140 4.66 -18.99 -3.01
C THR A 140 5.28 -18.77 -1.63
N ALA A 141 5.79 -19.83 -1.02
CA ALA A 141 6.55 -19.72 0.23
C ALA A 141 7.78 -18.83 0.09
N GLN A 142 8.15 -18.16 1.19
CA GLN A 142 9.35 -17.33 1.28
C GLN A 142 10.61 -18.20 1.40
N VAL A 143 11.68 -17.80 0.71
CA VAL A 143 13.02 -18.38 0.77
C VAL A 143 13.93 -17.37 1.47
N HIS A 144 14.33 -17.66 2.71
CA HIS A 144 15.13 -16.73 3.52
C HIS A 144 16.59 -16.61 3.07
N ASP A 145 17.19 -17.70 2.60
CA ASP A 145 18.62 -17.76 2.22
C ASP A 145 18.85 -17.59 0.72
N ALA A 146 18.06 -16.72 0.07
CA ALA A 146 18.15 -16.51 -1.37
C ALA A 146 19.35 -15.64 -1.75
N PRO A 147 20.21 -16.05 -2.72
CA PRO A 147 21.43 -15.32 -3.07
C PRO A 147 21.15 -13.95 -3.71
N ALA A 148 21.99 -12.96 -3.42
CA ALA A 148 21.90 -11.59 -3.96
C ALA A 148 22.34 -11.50 -5.44
N VAL A 149 21.61 -12.16 -6.34
CA VAL A 149 21.86 -12.15 -7.78
C VAL A 149 21.14 -10.97 -8.45
N GLY A 150 21.78 -10.33 -9.43
CA GLY A 150 21.13 -9.36 -10.31
C GLY A 150 20.71 -8.06 -9.63
N GLY A 151 21.51 -7.54 -8.69
CA GLY A 151 21.20 -6.30 -7.97
C GLY A 151 20.27 -6.48 -6.75
N ALA A 152 19.95 -7.72 -6.38
CA ALA A 152 19.21 -8.01 -5.16
C ALA A 152 19.97 -7.60 -3.90
N VAL A 153 19.25 -7.10 -2.89
CA VAL A 153 19.80 -6.71 -1.59
C VAL A 153 20.14 -7.95 -0.77
N GLN A 154 21.37 -8.00 -0.26
CA GLN A 154 21.84 -9.09 0.59
C GLN A 154 21.02 -9.19 1.89
N GLY A 155 20.59 -10.40 2.24
CA GLY A 155 19.82 -10.69 3.45
C GLY A 155 18.31 -10.41 3.35
N VAL A 156 17.82 -9.89 2.22
CA VAL A 156 16.37 -9.83 1.96
C VAL A 156 15.91 -11.20 1.45
N PRO A 157 14.77 -11.75 1.95
CA PRO A 157 14.20 -12.99 1.43
C PRO A 157 13.82 -12.90 -0.05
N SER A 158 13.50 -14.03 -0.68
CA SER A 158 12.91 -14.09 -2.01
C SER A 158 11.61 -14.86 -1.96
N ILE A 159 10.62 -14.41 -2.72
CA ILE A 159 9.42 -15.17 -3.05
C ILE A 159 9.53 -15.49 -4.54
N GLU A 160 9.51 -16.77 -4.87
CA GLU A 160 9.65 -17.24 -6.25
C GLU A 160 8.61 -16.59 -7.18
N LYS A 161 7.34 -16.54 -6.74
CA LYS A 161 6.25 -15.93 -7.49
C LYS A 161 5.28 -15.19 -6.56
N ILE A 162 5.06 -13.91 -6.87
CA ILE A 162 4.01 -13.07 -6.27
C ILE A 162 3.09 -12.64 -7.41
N THR A 163 1.80 -12.93 -7.29
CA THR A 163 0.81 -12.55 -8.30
C THR A 163 -0.21 -11.61 -7.69
N PHE A 164 -0.36 -10.43 -8.27
CA PHE A 164 -1.43 -9.49 -7.96
C PHE A 164 -2.60 -9.71 -8.89
N HIS A 165 -3.79 -9.89 -8.33
CA HIS A 165 -5.03 -10.17 -9.04
C HIS A 165 -5.95 -8.96 -8.97
N LEU A 166 -6.26 -8.35 -10.11
CA LEU A 166 -7.28 -7.32 -10.22
C LEU A 166 -8.62 -7.99 -10.52
N LEU A 167 -9.60 -7.79 -9.65
CA LEU A 167 -10.87 -8.49 -9.71
C LEU A 167 -12.04 -7.50 -9.64
N ARG A 168 -13.11 -7.76 -10.41
CA ARG A 168 -14.36 -7.01 -10.31
C ARG A 168 -15.16 -7.51 -9.11
N LEU A 169 -15.43 -6.60 -8.16
CA LEU A 169 -16.05 -6.98 -6.88
C LEU A 169 -17.52 -7.41 -7.02
N GLU A 170 -18.21 -6.97 -8.07
CA GLU A 170 -19.62 -7.30 -8.31
C GLU A 170 -19.87 -8.79 -8.56
N ASP A 171 -19.02 -9.43 -9.38
CA ASP A 171 -19.25 -10.78 -9.92
C ASP A 171 -18.06 -11.73 -9.77
N GLY A 172 -16.92 -11.26 -9.25
CA GLY A 172 -15.76 -12.11 -9.00
C GLY A 172 -14.87 -12.34 -10.21
N PHE A 173 -15.09 -11.64 -11.33
CA PHE A 173 -14.29 -11.86 -12.53
C PHE A 173 -12.87 -11.29 -12.35
N VAL A 174 -11.86 -12.13 -12.54
CA VAL A 174 -10.44 -11.72 -12.59
C VAL A 174 -10.22 -11.01 -13.93
N LEU A 175 -9.88 -9.73 -13.87
CA LEU A 175 -9.74 -8.85 -15.03
C LEU A 175 -8.32 -8.82 -15.56
N ASP A 176 -7.34 -8.77 -14.66
CA ASP A 176 -5.92 -8.69 -15.02
C ASP A 176 -5.03 -9.19 -13.88
N GLU A 177 -3.79 -9.53 -14.21
CA GLU A 177 -2.80 -10.06 -13.28
C GLU A 177 -1.44 -9.39 -13.47
N LYS A 178 -0.75 -9.12 -12.36
CA LYS A 178 0.65 -8.68 -12.39
C LYS A 178 1.52 -9.62 -11.57
N VAL A 179 2.46 -10.27 -12.25
CA VAL A 179 3.40 -11.22 -11.64
C VAL A 179 4.75 -10.56 -11.38
N PHE A 180 5.30 -10.81 -10.19
CA PHE A 180 6.69 -10.54 -9.80
C PHE A 180 7.38 -11.85 -9.47
N CYS A 181 8.58 -12.06 -10.01
CA CYS A 181 9.34 -13.29 -9.83
C CYS A 181 10.62 -13.05 -9.04
N ASN A 182 10.94 -13.97 -8.14
CA ASN A 182 12.14 -13.96 -7.30
C ASN A 182 12.35 -12.66 -6.51
N ASP A 183 11.25 -11.99 -6.15
CA ASP A 183 11.25 -10.68 -5.50
C ASP A 183 10.68 -10.78 -4.08
N TYR A 184 10.74 -9.70 -3.32
CA TYR A 184 10.12 -9.60 -2.00
C TYR A 184 9.32 -8.30 -1.91
N VAL A 185 7.99 -8.45 -1.94
CA VAL A 185 7.04 -7.38 -1.63
C VAL A 185 6.41 -7.68 -0.27
N ASN A 186 6.42 -6.72 0.64
CA ASN A 186 5.84 -6.91 1.97
C ASN A 186 4.30 -6.80 1.92
N LEU A 187 3.62 -7.93 1.72
CA LEU A 187 2.15 -7.96 1.62
C LEU A 187 1.44 -7.92 2.98
N ALA A 188 2.16 -8.16 4.08
CA ALA A 188 1.57 -8.15 5.41
C ALA A 188 1.00 -6.76 5.72
N HIS A 189 -0.29 -6.71 6.07
CA HIS A 189 -1.00 -5.47 6.40
C HIS A 189 -0.88 -4.37 5.32
N ASN A 190 -0.77 -4.76 4.04
CA ASN A 190 -0.61 -3.85 2.90
C ASN A 190 0.67 -2.98 2.95
N LEU A 191 1.70 -3.33 3.72
CA LEU A 191 2.85 -2.43 3.96
C LEU A 191 3.72 -2.15 2.72
N GLY A 192 3.74 -3.04 1.74
CA GLY A 192 4.55 -2.92 0.54
C GLY A 192 3.77 -2.39 -0.67
N VAL A 193 2.48 -2.09 -0.52
CA VAL A 193 1.60 -1.81 -1.65
C VAL A 193 0.56 -0.75 -1.28
N PHE A 194 0.46 0.27 -2.11
CA PHE A 194 -0.39 1.42 -1.86
C PHE A 194 -1.25 1.74 -3.08
N LEU A 195 -2.49 2.11 -2.83
CA LEU A 195 -3.42 2.55 -3.86
C LEU A 195 -3.88 3.97 -3.52
N TYR A 196 -3.72 4.89 -4.47
CA TYR A 196 -4.26 6.24 -4.40
C TYR A 196 -5.04 6.52 -5.67
N ASP A 197 -6.35 6.70 -5.53
CA ASP A 197 -7.28 6.81 -6.66
C ASP A 197 -7.16 5.58 -7.58
N ASP A 198 -6.54 5.73 -8.76
CA ASP A 198 -6.26 4.67 -9.72
C ASP A 198 -4.76 4.29 -9.81
N LEU A 199 -3.88 4.96 -9.08
CA LEU A 199 -2.44 4.70 -9.06
C LEU A 199 -2.07 3.69 -7.98
N LEU A 200 -1.61 2.53 -8.43
CA LEU A 200 -1.09 1.43 -7.63
C LEU A 200 0.43 1.49 -7.56
N THR A 201 0.97 1.51 -6.35
CA THR A 201 2.40 1.50 -6.10
C THR A 201 2.81 0.23 -5.36
N ILE A 202 3.78 -0.50 -5.90
CA ILE A 202 4.29 -1.76 -5.35
C ILE A 202 5.78 -1.63 -5.08
N VAL A 203 6.20 -1.88 -3.84
CA VAL A 203 7.58 -1.76 -3.40
C VAL A 203 8.28 -3.11 -3.41
N SER A 204 9.10 -3.32 -4.43
CA SER A 204 10.10 -4.39 -4.50
C SER A 204 11.22 -4.08 -3.50
N LEU A 205 11.18 -4.70 -2.33
CA LEU A 205 12.23 -4.53 -1.32
C LEU A 205 13.52 -5.24 -1.70
N ARG A 206 13.44 -6.38 -2.41
CA ARG A 206 14.63 -7.14 -2.80
C ARG A 206 15.46 -6.37 -3.81
N TYR A 207 14.85 -5.73 -4.81
CA TYR A 207 15.57 -4.95 -5.82
C TYR A 207 15.58 -3.44 -5.57
N GLN A 208 14.97 -2.98 -4.46
CA GLN A 208 14.80 -1.56 -4.15
C GLN A 208 14.13 -0.76 -5.29
N ILE A 209 13.04 -1.30 -5.85
CA ILE A 209 12.30 -0.70 -6.95
C ILE A 209 10.88 -0.38 -6.48
N ILE A 210 10.36 0.77 -6.87
CA ILE A 210 8.97 1.16 -6.71
C ILE A 210 8.32 1.07 -8.09
N HIS A 211 7.43 0.10 -8.26
CA HIS A 211 6.64 -0.04 -9.47
C HIS A 211 5.37 0.77 -9.33
N ILE A 212 5.11 1.64 -10.30
CA ILE A 212 3.92 2.45 -10.41
C ILE A 212 3.09 1.91 -11.57
N LEU A 213 1.90 1.42 -11.23
CA LEU A 213 0.89 0.92 -12.16
C LEU A 213 -0.36 1.79 -12.05
N GLN A 214 -1.16 1.82 -13.10
CA GLN A 214 -2.45 2.50 -13.13
C GLN A 214 -3.55 1.49 -13.45
N ILE A 215 -4.58 1.47 -12.61
CA ILE A 215 -5.78 0.67 -12.80
C ILE A 215 -6.72 1.43 -13.75
N ARG A 216 -6.88 0.93 -14.98
CA ARG A 216 -7.79 1.55 -15.95
C ARG A 216 -9.24 1.13 -15.69
N ASP A 217 -10.18 1.99 -16.06
CA ASP A 217 -11.62 1.69 -16.00
C ASP A 217 -12.04 0.46 -16.82
N SER A 218 -11.25 0.11 -17.84
CA SER A 218 -11.37 -1.10 -18.65
C SER A 218 -11.05 -2.38 -17.88
N GLY A 219 -10.45 -2.27 -16.69
CA GLY A 219 -10.04 -3.41 -15.87
C GLY A 219 -8.62 -3.90 -16.18
N ASN A 220 -7.70 -3.01 -16.55
CA ASN A 220 -6.31 -3.39 -16.86
C ASN A 220 -5.31 -2.73 -15.92
N LEU A 221 -4.23 -3.44 -15.61
CA LEU A 221 -3.07 -2.98 -14.86
C LEU A 221 -1.99 -2.49 -15.83
N VAL A 222 -1.93 -1.18 -16.05
CA VAL A 222 -0.95 -0.57 -16.95
C VAL A 222 0.28 -0.16 -16.16
N HIS A 223 1.46 -0.70 -16.49
CA HIS A 223 2.71 -0.24 -15.91
C HIS A 223 3.04 1.16 -16.43
N VAL A 224 3.14 2.13 -15.52
CA VAL A 224 3.43 3.53 -15.84
C VAL A 224 4.92 3.79 -15.76
N ARG A 225 5.54 3.44 -14.62
CA ARG A 225 6.95 3.74 -14.35
C ARG A 225 7.51 2.80 -13.28
N ALA A 226 8.80 2.57 -13.31
CA ALA A 226 9.54 1.97 -12.20
C ALA A 226 10.62 2.96 -11.71
N ILE A 227 10.74 3.11 -10.40
CA ILE A 227 11.73 3.99 -9.75
C ILE A 227 12.67 3.10 -8.96
N GLY A 228 13.93 3.02 -9.36
CA GLY A 228 14.89 2.06 -8.80
C GLY A 228 16.23 2.72 -8.50
N GLU A 229 17.25 2.34 -9.25
CA GLU A 229 18.57 2.95 -9.21
C GLU A 229 18.51 4.43 -9.60
N PHE A 230 17.70 4.76 -10.60
CA PHE A 230 17.47 6.10 -11.11
C PHE A 230 16.05 6.58 -10.76
N CYS A 231 15.92 7.86 -10.41
CA CYS A 231 14.63 8.49 -10.07
C CYS A 231 14.04 9.25 -11.26
N ARG A 232 14.89 9.76 -12.16
CA ARG A 232 14.50 10.34 -13.45
C ARG A 232 15.01 9.47 -14.59
N GLU A 233 14.35 9.57 -15.74
CA GLU A 233 14.68 8.79 -16.94
C GLU A 233 16.03 9.18 -17.54
N ASP A 234 16.48 10.41 -17.29
CA ASP A 234 17.73 10.99 -17.80
C ASP A 234 18.91 10.88 -16.83
N ASP A 235 18.69 10.43 -15.59
CA ASP A 235 19.74 10.34 -14.55
C ASP A 235 20.96 9.52 -15.02
N GLU A 236 20.72 8.44 -15.76
CA GLU A 236 21.78 7.58 -16.29
C GLU A 236 22.68 8.34 -17.28
N LEU A 237 22.09 9.17 -18.15
CA LEU A 237 22.84 10.00 -19.11
C LEU A 237 23.68 11.05 -18.38
N PHE A 238 23.13 11.70 -17.34
CA PHE A 238 23.86 12.68 -16.55
C PHE A 238 25.06 12.06 -15.83
N LEU A 239 24.90 10.88 -15.25
CA LEU A 239 25.99 10.19 -14.55
C LEU A 239 27.09 9.74 -15.52
N ASN A 240 26.71 9.20 -16.67
CA ASN A 240 27.66 8.79 -17.71
C ASN A 240 28.45 9.97 -18.28
N SER A 241 27.79 11.13 -18.49
CA SER A 241 28.47 12.34 -18.99
C SER A 241 29.48 12.92 -17.97
N ASN A 242 29.14 12.89 -16.68
CA ASN A 242 30.04 13.33 -15.61
C ASN A 242 31.21 12.36 -15.39
N ALA A 243 30.98 11.05 -15.49
CA ALA A 243 32.05 10.04 -15.38
C ALA A 243 33.11 10.20 -16.49
N GLN A 244 32.68 10.53 -17.72
CA GLN A 244 33.58 10.81 -18.83
C GLN A 244 34.36 12.12 -18.64
N GLY A 245 33.74 13.16 -18.06
CA GLY A 245 34.40 14.42 -17.72
C GLY A 245 35.50 14.27 -16.67
N MET A 246 35.30 13.42 -15.66
CA MET A 246 36.31 13.14 -14.63
C MET A 246 37.47 12.30 -15.18
N ALA A 247 37.21 11.33 -16.06
CA ALA A 247 38.25 10.53 -16.71
C ALA A 247 39.18 11.35 -17.64
N LEU A 248 38.69 12.46 -18.21
CA LEU A 248 39.50 13.42 -18.99
C LEU A 248 40.35 14.34 -18.09
N SER A 249 39.84 14.71 -16.91
CA SER A 249 40.59 15.49 -15.91
C SER A 249 41.77 14.72 -15.33
N ASP A 250 41.62 13.41 -15.10
CA ASP A 250 42.71 12.56 -14.59
C ASP A 250 43.82 12.33 -15.64
N LYS A 251 43.48 12.30 -16.93
CA LYS A 251 44.51 12.28 -18.00
C LYS A 251 45.33 13.57 -18.05
N ASN A 252 44.73 14.72 -17.75
CA ASN A 252 45.45 16.00 -17.67
C ASN A 252 46.31 16.13 -16.41
N LYS A 253 45.97 15.43 -15.31
CA LYS A 253 46.82 15.34 -14.12
C LYS A 253 47.96 14.33 -14.25
N GLN A 254 47.78 13.25 -15.02
CA GLN A 254 48.85 12.29 -15.31
C GLN A 254 49.90 12.82 -16.30
N GLN A 255 49.58 13.81 -17.14
CA GLN A 255 50.55 14.43 -18.05
C GLN A 255 51.52 15.42 -17.37
N GLN A 256 51.34 15.77 -16.09
CA GLN A 256 52.29 16.64 -15.37
C GLN A 256 53.25 15.90 -14.42
N LEU A 257 53.19 14.56 -14.30
CA LEU A 257 54.02 13.81 -13.34
C LEU A 257 54.66 12.51 -13.88
N LEU A 258 54.98 12.43 -15.17
CA LEU A 258 55.79 11.31 -15.70
C LEU A 258 57.09 11.79 -16.37
N GLY A 259 58.08 12.10 -15.53
CA GLY A 259 59.49 11.93 -15.86
C GLY A 259 60.00 10.67 -15.15
N ASN A 260 60.41 9.67 -15.95
CA ASN A 260 61.18 8.48 -15.57
C ASN A 260 60.47 7.35 -14.80
N HIS A 261 60.03 6.29 -15.50
CA HIS A 261 60.76 5.01 -15.60
C HIS A 261 59.89 3.90 -16.23
N ILE A 262 60.56 3.04 -16.99
CA ILE A 262 60.04 1.96 -17.84
C ILE A 262 60.05 0.62 -17.07
N TYR A 263 58.93 -0.10 -17.00
CA TYR A 263 58.72 -1.51 -17.46
C TYR A 263 57.49 -2.19 -16.80
N ASN A 264 56.57 -2.64 -17.66
CA ASN A 264 55.66 -3.80 -17.63
C ASN A 264 55.21 -4.43 -16.29
N ASN A 265 53.90 -4.33 -16.00
CA ASN A 265 53.10 -5.53 -15.72
C ASN A 265 51.61 -5.28 -16.04
N ILE A 266 51.04 -6.12 -16.92
CA ILE A 266 49.65 -6.05 -17.36
C ILE A 266 48.82 -6.90 -16.38
N HIS A 267 48.16 -6.25 -15.43
CA HIS A 267 46.95 -6.76 -14.81
C HIS A 267 45.86 -5.72 -15.05
N GLN A 268 44.85 -6.10 -15.85
CA GLN A 268 43.63 -5.34 -16.08
C GLN A 268 42.94 -5.10 -14.73
N ALA A 269 43.10 -3.88 -14.19
CA ALA A 269 42.27 -3.41 -13.09
C ALA A 269 40.89 -3.05 -13.66
N GLN A 270 39.90 -3.86 -13.28
CA GLN A 270 38.48 -3.58 -13.41
C GLN A 270 38.15 -2.17 -12.88
N PRO A 271 37.21 -1.43 -13.50
CA PRO A 271 36.77 -0.15 -12.96
C PRO A 271 36.09 -0.38 -11.61
N ASN A 272 36.59 0.38 -10.64
CA ASN A 272 36.21 0.39 -9.23
C ASN A 272 34.69 0.66 -9.06
N PRO A 273 33.90 -0.20 -8.39
CA PRO A 273 32.45 0.01 -8.17
C PRO A 273 32.16 1.02 -7.04
N GLY A 274 33.09 1.94 -6.77
CA GLY A 274 33.16 2.74 -5.53
C GLY A 274 32.35 4.03 -5.50
N ASN A 275 31.62 4.41 -6.54
CA ASN A 275 30.72 5.56 -6.49
C ASN A 275 29.30 5.08 -6.19
N SER A 276 29.08 4.57 -4.97
CA SER A 276 27.75 4.23 -4.48
C SER A 276 26.95 5.53 -4.32
N PHE A 277 26.31 5.95 -5.40
CA PHE A 277 25.23 6.93 -5.36
C PHE A 277 24.21 6.43 -4.32
N LEU A 278 23.99 7.22 -3.26
CA LEU A 278 22.99 7.04 -2.19
C LEU A 278 22.48 5.59 -2.05
N SER A 279 23.09 4.81 -1.16
CA SER A 279 23.04 3.34 -1.13
C SER A 279 21.66 2.73 -0.86
N GLY A 280 20.63 3.54 -0.59
CA GLY A 280 19.25 3.08 -0.40
C GLY A 280 18.22 3.93 -1.14
N ILE A 281 17.16 3.27 -1.61
CA ILE A 281 16.00 3.91 -2.26
C ILE A 281 15.44 5.10 -1.46
N LYS A 282 15.44 5.04 -0.11
CA LYS A 282 15.06 6.18 0.74
C LYS A 282 15.86 7.43 0.44
N GLN A 283 17.18 7.29 0.40
CA GLN A 283 18.08 8.42 0.22
C GLN A 283 17.93 9.00 -1.18
N ARG A 284 17.78 8.13 -2.20
CA ARG A 284 17.50 8.54 -3.58
C ARG A 284 16.19 9.32 -3.70
N LEU A 285 15.10 8.81 -3.10
CA LEU A 285 13.80 9.49 -3.09
C LEU A 285 13.84 10.81 -2.32
N LEU A 286 14.50 10.85 -1.14
CA LEU A 286 14.62 12.08 -0.37
C LEU A 286 15.41 13.15 -1.14
N SER A 287 16.51 12.76 -1.78
CA SER A 287 17.28 13.67 -2.65
C SER A 287 16.44 14.17 -3.83
N PHE A 288 15.67 13.27 -4.45
CA PHE A 288 14.75 13.62 -5.53
C PHE A 288 13.66 14.60 -5.09
N MET A 289 12.96 14.31 -3.99
CA MET A 289 11.91 15.18 -3.46
C MET A 289 12.45 16.54 -3.03
N PHE A 290 13.61 16.56 -2.37
CA PHE A 290 14.26 17.81 -1.97
C PHE A 290 14.59 18.68 -3.18
N ARG A 291 15.15 18.09 -4.26
CA ARG A 291 15.39 18.81 -5.52
C ARG A 291 14.11 19.28 -6.19
N GLY A 292 13.06 18.46 -6.22
CA GLY A 292 11.78 18.83 -6.81
C GLY A 292 11.11 19.99 -6.09
N LEU A 293 11.12 19.99 -4.75
CA LEU A 293 10.62 21.08 -3.93
C LEU A 293 11.46 22.36 -4.09
N TRP A 294 12.77 22.22 -4.23
CA TRP A 294 13.68 23.35 -4.41
C TRP A 294 13.58 23.98 -5.81
N ASN A 295 13.23 23.19 -6.82
CA ASN A 295 13.21 23.64 -8.22
C ASN A 295 11.81 24.09 -8.72
N GLU A 296 10.79 24.14 -7.86
CA GLU A 296 9.41 24.58 -8.20
C GLU A 296 8.81 23.90 -9.48
N GLU A 297 9.12 22.64 -9.76
CA GLU A 297 8.45 21.90 -10.86
C GLU A 297 7.06 21.42 -10.39
N THR A 298 6.00 22.12 -10.80
CA THR A 298 4.61 21.68 -10.61
C THR A 298 4.24 20.66 -11.67
N ASP A 299 4.65 19.41 -11.46
CA ASP A 299 4.10 18.27 -12.19
C ASP A 299 2.99 17.63 -11.33
N ASP A 300 1.75 17.61 -11.83
CA ASP A 300 0.60 17.08 -11.11
C ASP A 300 0.75 15.59 -10.77
N THR A 301 1.51 14.84 -11.56
CA THR A 301 1.86 13.44 -11.25
C THR A 301 2.80 13.35 -10.04
N LEU A 302 3.67 14.34 -9.87
CA LEU A 302 4.59 14.49 -8.75
C LEU A 302 3.85 14.83 -7.44
N VAL A 303 2.71 15.53 -7.51
CA VAL A 303 1.87 15.83 -6.32
C VAL A 303 1.16 14.58 -5.80
N GLY A 304 0.64 13.73 -6.70
CA GLY A 304 0.11 12.40 -6.33
C GLY A 304 1.21 11.49 -5.77
N PHE A 305 2.37 11.50 -6.42
CA PHE A 305 3.57 10.78 -5.99
C PHE A 305 4.07 11.22 -4.60
N LEU A 306 4.11 12.53 -4.30
CA LEU A 306 4.49 13.07 -3.00
C LEU A 306 3.53 12.61 -1.90
N LYS A 307 2.21 12.62 -2.14
CA LYS A 307 1.21 12.12 -1.16
C LYS A 307 1.39 10.63 -0.84
N LEU A 308 1.69 9.81 -1.85
CA LEU A 308 2.00 8.38 -1.69
C LEU A 308 3.33 8.14 -0.95
N ASN A 309 4.36 8.91 -1.28
CA ASN A 309 5.71 8.74 -0.73
C ASN A 309 5.82 9.11 0.75
N PHE A 310 5.03 10.08 1.24
CA PHE A 310 4.98 10.36 2.68
C PHE A 310 4.56 9.12 3.48
N GLY A 311 3.61 8.33 2.97
CA GLY A 311 3.22 7.04 3.59
C GLY A 311 4.31 5.98 3.49
N LEU A 312 4.97 5.88 2.33
CA LEU A 312 6.05 4.91 2.06
C LEU A 312 7.30 5.12 2.93
N LEU A 313 7.64 6.38 3.25
CA LEU A 313 8.85 6.73 3.99
C LEU A 313 8.85 6.15 5.42
N PHE A 314 7.66 5.98 6.02
CA PHE A 314 7.46 5.45 7.37
C PHE A 314 7.44 3.91 7.45
N LEU A 315 7.35 3.18 6.33
CA LEU A 315 7.18 1.72 6.34
C LEU A 315 8.46 0.90 6.17
N LEU A 316 9.57 1.58 5.88
CA LEU A 316 10.86 0.92 5.72
C LEU A 316 11.56 0.80 7.09
N PRO A 317 12.00 -0.40 7.49
CA PRO A 317 12.32 -0.74 8.89
C PRO A 317 13.37 0.17 9.54
N PRO A 318 13.31 0.35 10.88
CA PRO A 318 14.21 1.21 11.63
C PRO A 318 15.67 0.71 11.71
N CYS A 319 16.01 -0.45 11.16
CA CYS A 319 17.36 -1.02 11.22
C CYS A 319 18.41 -0.28 10.37
N ILE A 320 18.06 0.82 9.69
CA ILE A 320 18.97 1.68 8.90
C ILE A 320 19.00 3.13 9.47
N LEU A 321 18.42 3.36 10.65
CA LEU A 321 18.27 4.70 11.26
C LEU A 321 19.47 5.20 12.08
N LEU A 322 20.58 4.45 12.14
CA LEU A 322 21.80 4.89 12.83
C LEU A 322 22.77 5.59 11.87
N HIS A 323 22.35 6.72 11.30
CA HIS A 323 23.19 7.91 11.06
C HIS A 323 22.27 8.99 10.48
N PHE A 324 22.31 10.18 11.07
CA PHE A 324 21.40 11.33 10.88
C PHE A 324 20.13 11.34 11.75
N SER A 325 20.38 11.36 13.06
CA SER A 325 19.48 12.02 14.01
C SER A 325 19.88 13.50 14.14
N PHE A 326 18.89 14.40 14.27
CA PHE A 326 18.94 15.79 14.77
C PHE A 326 18.89 17.04 13.87
N ALA A 327 18.91 17.00 12.54
CA ALA A 327 18.88 18.26 11.77
C ALA A 327 17.54 18.64 11.10
N CYS A 328 16.65 17.69 10.80
CA CYS A 328 15.52 17.96 9.86
C CYS A 328 14.13 18.02 10.51
N VAL A 329 14.01 17.72 11.81
CA VAL A 329 12.70 17.73 12.52
C VAL A 329 12.23 19.16 12.83
N SER A 330 13.15 20.12 12.91
CA SER A 330 12.85 21.52 13.25
C SER A 330 12.15 22.29 12.13
N ASP A 331 12.39 21.92 10.86
CA ASP A 331 11.87 22.67 9.70
C ASP A 331 10.53 22.12 9.18
N PHE A 332 10.14 20.90 9.58
CA PHE A 332 8.87 20.30 9.16
C PHE A 332 7.64 20.82 9.93
N GLN A 333 7.82 21.44 11.11
CA GLN A 333 6.73 22.12 11.83
C GLN A 333 6.28 23.42 11.13
N ALA A 334 7.10 23.99 10.24
CA ALA A 334 6.75 25.22 9.52
C ALA A 334 5.77 24.97 8.36
N LEU A 335 5.80 23.79 7.71
CA LEU A 335 4.93 23.50 6.57
C LEU A 335 3.47 23.19 6.96
N HIS A 336 3.20 22.83 8.22
CA HIS A 336 1.83 22.62 8.71
C HIS A 336 1.09 23.94 9.02
N TYR A 337 1.79 25.07 9.02
CA TYR A 337 1.21 26.40 9.28
C TYR A 337 0.88 27.20 8.01
N LEU A 338 1.34 26.81 6.83
CA LEU A 338 1.12 27.56 5.57
C LEU A 338 -0.04 27.02 4.72
N LYS A 339 -1.00 26.34 5.34
CA LYS A 339 -2.25 25.88 4.69
C LYS A 339 -3.52 26.17 5.48
N ILE A 340 -3.46 27.24 6.29
CA ILE A 340 -4.64 27.92 6.81
C ILE A 340 -4.42 29.42 6.62
N THR A 341 -4.64 29.91 5.40
CA THR A 341 -5.09 31.29 5.15
C THR A 341 -5.85 31.32 3.85
#